data_AF-A0A2X3C0P2-F1
#
_entry.id   AF-A0A2X3C0P2-F1
#
_cell.length_a   1.000
_cell.length_b   1.000
_cell.length_c   1.000
_cell.angle_alpha   90.00
_cell.angle_beta   90.00
_cell.angle_gamma   90.00
#
_symmetry.space_group_name_H-M   'P 1'
#
loop_
_entity.id
_entity.type
_entity.pdbx_description
1 polymer ?
#
loop_
_entity_poly.entity_id
_entity_poly.type
_entity_poly.pdbx_seq_one_letter_code
_entity_poly.pdbx_strand_id
1 'polypeptide(L)'
;MRAFCVEHEDDVSFYLWLQWLAWSQFAACWETSQRDGMPIGLYRDLAVGVAEGGSETWCDRELYCLKASVGAPPDILGPLGQNWGLPPMDPHIIAARAYEPFIDLLRANMQNCGALRIDHVMSVLRLWWIPYGETADPWRLRSVSGRRSAVASGAGKPASSLHGDR
;
A
#
# COMPACT_ATOMS: atom_id res chain seq x y z
N MET A 1 15.02 6.58 -22.03
CA MET A 1 13.74 5.85 -21.96
C MET A 1 13.01 5.86 -23.31
N ARG A 2 12.59 7.00 -23.88
CA ARG A 2 11.92 7.00 -25.20
C ARG A 2 12.70 6.29 -26.31
N ALA A 3 14.01 6.56 -26.43
CA ALA A 3 14.86 5.89 -27.41
C ALA A 3 14.92 4.37 -27.20
N PHE A 4 15.03 3.92 -25.94
CA PHE A 4 15.01 2.50 -25.58
C PHE A 4 13.70 1.83 -26.00
N CYS A 5 12.54 2.46 -25.78
CA CYS A 5 11.26 1.91 -26.20
C CYS A 5 11.13 1.76 -27.72
N VAL A 6 11.76 2.64 -28.50
CA VAL A 6 11.77 2.54 -29.98
C VAL A 6 12.73 1.46 -30.45
N GLU A 7 13.91 1.36 -29.82
CA GLU A 7 14.91 0.34 -30.16
C GLU A 7 14.45 -1.08 -29.77
N HIS A 8 13.64 -1.19 -28.71
CA HIS A 8 13.12 -2.44 -28.15
C HIS A 8 11.59 -2.57 -28.32
N GLU A 9 11.04 -2.09 -29.44
CA GLU A 9 9.59 -2.10 -29.68
C GLU A 9 8.96 -3.51 -29.59
N ASP A 10 9.67 -4.52 -30.10
CA ASP A 10 9.22 -5.91 -30.04
C ASP A 10 9.16 -6.43 -28.59
N ASP A 11 10.14 -6.08 -27.76
CA ASP A 11 10.15 -6.47 -26.34
C ASP A 11 8.98 -5.80 -25.58
N VAL A 12 8.74 -4.51 -25.83
CA VAL A 12 7.60 -3.78 -25.25
C VAL A 12 6.29 -4.42 -25.69
N SER A 13 6.14 -4.73 -26.97
CA SER A 13 4.95 -5.38 -27.53
C SER A 13 4.74 -6.78 -26.96
N PHE A 14 5.82 -7.53 -26.73
CA PHE A 14 5.76 -8.83 -26.07
C PHE A 14 5.18 -8.75 -24.66
N TYR A 15 5.65 -7.80 -23.83
CA TYR A 15 5.10 -7.64 -22.47
C TYR A 15 3.65 -7.13 -22.46
N LEU A 16 3.27 -6.27 -23.41
CA LEU A 16 1.87 -5.88 -23.60
C LEU A 16 1.00 -7.08 -23.97
N TRP A 17 1.49 -7.93 -24.87
CA TRP A 17 0.80 -9.16 -25.26
C TRP A 17 0.65 -10.13 -24.07
N LEU A 18 1.66 -10.26 -23.21
CA LEU A 18 1.55 -11.08 -21.99
C LEU A 18 0.49 -10.54 -21.03
N GLN A 19 0.39 -9.22 -20.84
CA GLN A 19 -0.67 -8.62 -20.01
C GLN A 19 -2.06 -8.89 -20.60
N TRP A 20 -2.21 -8.74 -21.92
CA TRP A 20 -3.45 -9.07 -22.62
C TRP A 20 -3.82 -10.55 -22.47
N LEU A 21 -2.84 -11.46 -22.58
CA LEU A 21 -3.06 -12.89 -22.44
C LEU A 21 -3.50 -13.25 -21.02
N ALA A 22 -2.81 -12.73 -20.00
CA ALA A 22 -3.15 -12.95 -18.60
C ALA A 22 -4.55 -12.43 -18.27
N TRP A 23 -4.89 -11.22 -18.74
CA TRP A 23 -6.24 -10.65 -18.60
C TRP A 23 -7.30 -11.53 -19.26
N SER A 24 -7.04 -11.99 -20.50
CA SER A 24 -7.98 -12.81 -21.27
C SER A 24 -8.24 -14.17 -20.61
N GLN A 25 -7.18 -14.82 -20.10
CA GLN A 25 -7.30 -16.07 -19.37
C GLN A 25 -8.09 -15.89 -18.06
N PHE A 26 -7.81 -14.82 -17.31
CA PHE A 26 -8.55 -14.53 -16.09
C PHE A 26 -10.03 -14.21 -16.36
N ALA A 27 -10.33 -13.49 -17.45
CA ALA A 27 -11.70 -13.24 -17.89
C ALA A 27 -12.45 -14.55 -18.23
N ALA A 28 -11.80 -15.50 -18.89
CA ALA A 28 -12.39 -16.81 -19.19
C ALA A 28 -12.68 -17.63 -17.92
N CYS A 29 -11.84 -17.54 -16.88
CA CYS A 29 -12.11 -18.13 -15.57
C CYS A 29 -13.35 -17.51 -14.92
N TRP A 30 -13.48 -16.17 -14.99
CA TRP A 30 -14.66 -15.46 -14.51
C TRP A 30 -15.93 -15.92 -15.24
N GLU A 31 -15.94 -15.95 -16.58
CA GLU A 31 -17.08 -16.41 -17.38
C GLU A 31 -17.49 -17.84 -17.03
N THR A 32 -16.51 -18.71 -16.77
CA THR A 32 -16.77 -20.09 -16.32
C THR A 32 -17.47 -20.10 -14.96
N SER A 33 -17.00 -19.30 -14.01
CA SER A 33 -17.65 -19.17 -12.70
C SER A 33 -19.11 -18.68 -12.79
N GLN A 34 -19.39 -17.79 -13.76
CA GLN A 34 -20.74 -17.29 -14.02
C GLN A 34 -21.63 -18.35 -14.67
N ARG A 35 -21.11 -19.12 -15.64
CA ARG A 35 -21.84 -20.23 -16.27
C ARG A 35 -22.20 -21.33 -15.28
N ASP A 36 -21.35 -21.59 -14.31
CA ASP A 36 -21.58 -22.57 -13.24
C ASP A 36 -22.53 -22.05 -12.15
N GLY A 37 -23.04 -20.82 -12.28
CA GLY A 37 -24.01 -20.22 -11.37
C GLY A 37 -23.44 -19.85 -9.99
N MET A 38 -22.12 -19.64 -9.89
CA MET A 38 -21.48 -19.25 -8.64
C MET A 38 -21.89 -17.80 -8.26
N PRO A 39 -22.55 -17.57 -7.11
CA PRO A 39 -23.10 -16.24 -6.77
C PRO A 39 -22.05 -15.12 -6.67
N ILE A 40 -20.82 -15.46 -6.25
CA ILE A 40 -19.68 -14.54 -6.16
C ILE A 40 -18.69 -14.77 -7.31
N GLY A 41 -18.63 -15.98 -7.85
CA GLY A 41 -17.61 -16.36 -8.83
C GLY A 41 -16.19 -16.31 -8.23
N LEU A 42 -15.37 -15.39 -8.73
CA LEU A 42 -13.99 -15.19 -8.25
C LEU A 42 -13.91 -14.17 -7.11
N TYR A 43 -13.06 -14.47 -6.13
CA TYR A 43 -12.71 -13.60 -5.00
C TYR A 43 -11.24 -13.19 -5.10
N ARG A 44 -10.99 -11.92 -5.41
CA ARG A 44 -9.64 -11.36 -5.57
C ARG A 44 -9.11 -10.79 -4.27
N ASP A 45 -7.79 -10.57 -4.23
CA ASP A 45 -7.09 -10.00 -3.09
C ASP A 45 -6.21 -8.82 -3.51
N LEU A 46 -6.49 -7.65 -2.95
CA LEU A 46 -5.75 -6.42 -3.19
C LEU A 46 -4.74 -6.20 -2.07
N ALA A 47 -3.46 -6.26 -2.42
CA ALA A 47 -2.36 -5.99 -1.51
C ALA A 47 -2.36 -4.54 -1.01
N VAL A 48 -1.76 -4.32 0.17
CA VAL A 48 -1.70 -2.99 0.82
C VAL A 48 -0.84 -1.96 0.07
N GLY A 49 0.09 -2.38 -0.77
CA GLY A 49 1.00 -1.47 -1.47
C GLY A 49 1.87 -2.15 -2.52
N VAL A 50 2.78 -1.38 -3.09
CA VAL A 50 3.70 -1.79 -4.16
C VAL A 50 5.14 -1.72 -3.68
N ALA A 51 6.06 -2.38 -4.38
CA ALA A 51 7.49 -2.32 -4.06
C ALA A 51 8.12 -0.97 -4.46
N GLU A 52 9.11 -0.49 -3.69
CA GLU A 52 9.86 0.75 -3.93
C GLU A 52 10.45 0.86 -5.35
N GLY A 53 11.01 -0.23 -5.87
CA GLY A 53 11.65 -0.30 -7.20
C GLY A 53 10.75 -0.88 -8.29
N GLY A 54 9.44 -0.90 -8.09
CA GLY A 54 8.47 -1.46 -9.02
C GLY A 54 8.13 -0.54 -10.21
N SER A 55 7.36 -1.08 -11.15
CA SER A 55 6.86 -0.31 -12.29
C SER A 55 5.98 0.87 -11.87
N GLU A 56 5.15 0.69 -10.84
CA GLU A 56 4.21 1.71 -10.36
C GLU A 56 4.95 2.95 -9.81
N THR A 57 5.92 2.75 -8.93
CA THR A 57 6.75 3.83 -8.36
C THR A 57 7.72 4.42 -9.38
N TRP A 58 8.06 3.67 -10.44
CA TRP A 58 8.85 4.17 -11.56
C TRP A 58 8.03 5.09 -12.48
N CYS A 59 6.78 4.71 -12.78
CA CYS A 59 5.87 5.47 -13.64
C CYS A 59 5.29 6.72 -12.96
N ASP A 60 4.96 6.65 -11.67
CA ASP A 60 4.33 7.74 -10.93
C ASP A 60 5.01 7.97 -9.58
N ARG A 61 6.28 8.38 -9.65
CA ARG A 61 7.13 8.55 -8.47
C ARG A 61 6.59 9.57 -7.47
N GLU A 62 5.86 10.58 -7.95
CA GLU A 62 5.32 11.65 -7.10
C GLU A 62 4.23 11.14 -6.18
N LEU A 63 3.45 10.14 -6.59
CA LEU A 63 2.38 9.59 -5.78
C LEU A 63 2.88 8.93 -4.48
N TYR A 64 4.15 8.51 -4.43
CA TYR A 64 4.68 7.67 -3.35
C TYR A 64 5.73 8.38 -2.48
N CYS A 65 5.61 8.21 -1.16
CA CYS A 65 6.59 8.70 -0.19
C CYS A 65 7.75 7.71 0.00
N LEU A 66 8.72 7.69 -0.93
CA LEU A 66 9.84 6.74 -0.93
C LEU A 66 10.81 6.81 0.27
N LYS A 67 10.73 7.90 1.06
CA LYS A 67 11.51 8.05 2.31
C LYS A 67 10.79 7.48 3.54
N ALA A 68 9.65 6.84 3.33
CA ALA A 68 8.88 6.14 4.35
C ALA A 68 8.55 4.73 3.86
N SER A 69 8.30 3.85 4.82
CA SER A 69 7.84 2.49 4.59
C SER A 69 6.60 2.22 5.41
N VAL A 70 5.64 1.50 4.84
CA VAL A 70 4.45 1.00 5.54
C VAL A 70 4.85 -0.17 6.43
N GLY A 71 4.21 -0.25 7.59
CA GLY A 71 4.36 -1.37 8.50
C GLY A 71 3.21 -1.51 9.47
N ALA A 72 3.51 -2.13 10.61
CA ALA A 72 2.61 -2.23 11.75
C ALA A 72 3.37 -1.88 13.05
N PRO A 73 2.73 -1.19 14.00
CA PRO A 73 3.36 -0.93 15.29
C PRO A 73 3.56 -2.25 16.07
N PRO A 74 4.42 -2.25 17.10
CA PRO A 74 4.52 -3.36 18.04
C PRO A 74 3.17 -3.77 18.64
N ASP A 75 2.94 -5.08 18.72
CA ASP A 75 1.77 -5.66 19.37
C ASP A 75 2.15 -6.88 20.24
N ILE A 76 1.16 -7.51 20.89
CA ILE A 76 1.39 -8.63 21.83
C ILE A 76 1.99 -9.86 21.14
N LEU A 77 1.64 -10.11 19.87
CA LEU A 77 2.10 -11.28 19.10
C LEU A 77 3.37 -10.96 18.30
N GLY A 78 3.56 -9.69 17.94
CA GLY A 78 4.69 -9.12 17.22
C GLY A 78 5.30 -7.95 18.01
N PRO A 79 6.05 -8.22 19.09
CA PRO A 79 6.53 -7.19 20.02
C PRO A 79 7.55 -6.21 19.43
N LEU A 80 8.06 -6.48 18.23
CA LEU A 80 8.98 -5.57 17.51
C LEU A 80 8.28 -4.73 16.43
N GLY A 81 6.99 -4.96 16.19
CA GLY A 81 6.27 -4.44 15.04
C GLY A 81 6.76 -5.06 13.74
N GLN A 82 6.33 -4.49 12.62
CA GLN A 82 6.68 -4.97 11.29
C GLN A 82 6.99 -3.80 10.38
N ASN A 83 7.99 -3.97 9.51
CA ASN A 83 8.29 -3.06 8.41
C ASN A 83 8.14 -3.87 7.12
N TRP A 84 7.21 -3.48 6.24
CA TRP A 84 6.87 -4.24 5.03
C TRP A 84 7.65 -3.79 3.79
N GLY A 85 8.43 -2.71 3.89
CA GLY A 85 9.25 -2.21 2.78
C GLY A 85 8.44 -1.61 1.62
N LEU A 86 7.21 -1.17 1.88
CA LEU A 86 6.30 -0.62 0.86
C LEU A 86 6.23 0.89 1.02
N PRO A 87 6.57 1.71 0.01
CA PRO A 87 6.34 3.14 0.10
C PRO A 87 4.83 3.44 0.13
N PRO A 88 4.35 4.23 1.10
CA PRO A 88 2.95 4.63 1.12
C PRO A 88 2.64 5.64 0.03
N MET A 89 1.41 5.63 -0.47
CA MET A 89 0.88 6.73 -1.28
C MET A 89 0.72 7.99 -0.41
N ASP A 90 1.02 9.16 -0.96
CA ASP A 90 0.84 10.43 -0.27
C ASP A 90 -0.66 10.81 -0.24
N PRO A 91 -1.30 10.91 0.95
CA PRO A 91 -2.72 11.22 1.06
C PRO A 91 -3.06 12.61 0.52
N HIS A 92 -2.13 13.57 0.53
CA HIS A 92 -2.36 14.90 -0.01
C HIS A 92 -2.39 14.87 -1.54
N ILE A 93 -1.55 14.04 -2.16
CA ILE A 93 -1.53 13.87 -3.62
C ILE A 93 -2.76 13.11 -4.09
N ILE A 94 -3.18 12.07 -3.36
CA ILE A 94 -4.45 11.37 -3.64
C ILE A 94 -5.61 12.38 -3.63
N ALA A 95 -5.71 13.21 -2.58
CA ALA A 95 -6.76 14.22 -2.48
C ALA A 95 -6.67 15.28 -3.59
N ALA A 96 -5.46 15.76 -3.90
CA ALA A 96 -5.23 16.75 -4.95
C ALA A 96 -5.57 16.23 -6.35
N ARG A 97 -5.43 14.92 -6.58
CA ARG A 97 -5.83 14.21 -7.81
C ARG A 97 -7.27 13.72 -7.76
N ALA A 98 -8.10 14.26 -6.87
CA ALA A 98 -9.51 13.91 -6.71
C ALA A 98 -9.76 12.40 -6.54
N TYR A 99 -8.85 11.71 -5.84
CA TYR A 99 -8.87 10.27 -5.59
C TYR A 99 -8.71 9.36 -6.81
N GLU A 100 -8.34 9.89 -7.98
CA GLU A 100 -8.22 9.10 -9.22
C GLU A 100 -7.32 7.86 -9.06
N PRO A 101 -6.13 7.92 -8.42
CA PRO A 101 -5.30 6.72 -8.26
C PRO A 101 -5.98 5.60 -7.45
N PHE A 102 -6.78 5.97 -6.44
CA PHE A 102 -7.53 5.00 -5.66
C PHE A 102 -8.71 4.41 -6.46
N ILE A 103 -9.38 5.26 -7.24
CA ILE A 103 -10.48 4.83 -8.12
C ILE A 103 -9.97 3.86 -9.17
N ASP A 104 -8.85 4.15 -9.82
CA ASP A 104 -8.25 3.29 -10.85
C ASP A 104 -7.76 1.96 -10.28
N LEU A 105 -7.17 1.99 -9.08
CA LEU A 105 -6.79 0.77 -8.37
C LEU A 105 -8.00 -0.15 -8.12
N LEU A 106 -9.13 0.41 -7.67
CA LEU A 106 -10.37 -0.35 -7.46
C LEU A 106 -10.94 -0.85 -8.79
N ARG A 107 -11.01 0.00 -9.83
CA ARG A 107 -11.48 -0.41 -11.16
C ARG A 107 -10.67 -1.58 -11.72
N ALA A 108 -9.34 -1.54 -11.63
CA ALA A 108 -8.47 -2.60 -12.11
C ALA A 108 -8.64 -3.92 -11.30
N ASN A 109 -8.91 -3.80 -10.00
CA ASN A 109 -9.00 -4.96 -9.11
C ASN A 109 -10.40 -5.55 -8.95
N MET A 110 -11.45 -4.82 -9.33
CA MET A 110 -12.84 -5.29 -9.31
C MET A 110 -13.33 -5.86 -10.64
N GLN A 111 -12.54 -5.75 -11.71
CA GLN A 111 -12.84 -6.41 -12.98
C GLN A 111 -12.79 -7.94 -12.85
N ASN A 112 -13.73 -8.62 -13.51
CA ASN A 112 -13.81 -10.08 -13.64
C ASN A 112 -13.81 -10.83 -12.29
N CYS A 113 -14.45 -10.26 -11.27
CA CYS A 113 -14.64 -10.89 -9.96
C CYS A 113 -15.93 -10.38 -9.31
N GLY A 114 -16.52 -11.16 -8.40
CA GLY A 114 -17.70 -10.75 -7.64
C GLY A 114 -17.41 -10.33 -6.20
N ALA A 115 -16.18 -10.53 -5.74
CA ALA A 115 -15.72 -10.02 -4.45
C ALA A 115 -14.25 -9.61 -4.50
N LEU A 116 -13.90 -8.61 -3.68
CA LEU A 116 -12.54 -8.12 -3.51
C LEU A 116 -12.20 -8.04 -2.02
N ARG A 117 -11.12 -8.71 -1.62
CA ARG A 117 -10.47 -8.54 -0.32
C ARG A 117 -9.59 -7.31 -0.40
N ILE A 118 -9.74 -6.39 0.54
CA ILE A 118 -8.80 -5.29 0.74
C ILE A 118 -7.90 -5.67 1.89
N ASP A 119 -6.65 -6.01 1.60
CA ASP A 119 -5.69 -6.32 2.64
C ASP A 119 -5.39 -5.07 3.48
N HIS A 120 -5.25 -5.28 4.78
CA HIS A 120 -5.06 -4.20 5.75
C HIS A 120 -6.04 -3.03 5.56
N VAL A 121 -7.36 -3.33 5.54
CA VAL A 121 -8.44 -2.35 5.26
C VAL A 121 -8.38 -1.05 6.09
N MET A 122 -7.71 -1.09 7.24
CA MET A 122 -7.43 0.10 8.04
C MET A 122 -6.67 1.18 7.27
N SER A 123 -5.96 0.82 6.19
CA SER A 123 -5.26 1.72 5.27
C SER A 123 -6.13 2.83 4.70
N VAL A 124 -7.44 2.59 4.54
CA VAL A 124 -8.42 3.59 4.09
C VAL A 124 -8.58 4.72 5.11
N LEU A 125 -8.31 4.44 6.38
CA LEU A 125 -8.34 5.42 7.47
C LEU A 125 -6.95 5.94 7.83
N ARG A 126 -5.98 5.04 7.98
CA ARG A 126 -4.62 5.34 8.44
C ARG A 126 -3.64 4.23 8.09
N LEU A 127 -2.37 4.60 7.91
CA LEU A 127 -1.24 3.69 7.78
C LEU A 127 -0.17 4.01 8.83
N TRP A 128 0.54 2.98 9.28
CA TRP A 128 1.72 3.15 10.14
C TRP A 128 2.94 3.37 9.26
N TRP A 129 3.51 4.58 9.32
CA TRP A 129 4.67 4.97 8.52
C TRP A 129 5.94 4.92 9.36
N ILE A 130 6.96 4.30 8.80
CA ILE A 130 8.29 4.15 9.40
C ILE A 130 9.27 4.92 8.51
N PRO A 131 10.08 5.85 9.05
CA PRO A 131 11.12 6.50 8.27
C PRO A 131 12.07 5.47 7.65
N TYR A 132 12.54 5.72 6.42
CA TYR A 132 13.39 4.78 5.71
C TYR A 132 14.66 4.43 6.51
N GLY A 133 14.97 3.14 6.62
CA GLY A 133 16.11 2.63 7.40
C GLY A 133 15.86 2.48 8.90
N GLU A 134 14.70 2.91 9.41
CA GLU A 134 14.35 2.77 10.83
C GLU A 134 13.53 1.49 11.12
N THR A 135 13.45 1.13 12.40
CA THR A 135 12.62 0.02 12.89
C THR A 135 11.18 0.45 13.15
N ALA A 136 10.25 -0.50 13.13
CA ALA A 136 8.83 -0.25 13.38
C ALA A 136 8.50 0.23 14.79
N ASP A 137 9.39 0.00 15.75
CA ASP A 137 9.27 0.49 17.13
C ASP A 137 9.57 2.00 17.20
N PRO A 138 8.56 2.85 17.49
CA PRO A 138 8.76 4.30 17.58
C PRO A 138 9.61 4.71 18.80
N TRP A 139 9.79 3.81 19.79
CA TRP A 139 10.54 4.08 21.02
C TRP A 139 12.03 3.74 20.91
N ARG A 140 12.43 3.01 19.85
CA ARG A 140 13.83 2.65 19.60
C ARG A 140 14.67 3.77 18.97
N LEU A 141 14.04 4.89 18.61
CA LEU A 141 14.71 6.16 18.28
C LEU A 141 15.31 6.80 19.53
N ARG A 142 16.30 6.16 20.17
CA ARG A 142 17.11 6.74 21.27
C ARG A 142 18.37 5.93 21.55
N SER A 143 19.46 6.26 20.85
CA SER A 143 20.67 6.82 21.47
C SER A 143 21.78 7.09 20.44
N VAL A 144 21.70 8.22 19.75
CA VAL A 144 22.91 8.92 19.30
C VAL A 144 22.74 10.39 19.70
N SER A 145 23.56 10.81 20.66
CA SER A 145 23.77 12.18 21.16
C SER A 145 22.61 13.19 21.04
N GLY A 146 21.90 13.37 22.16
CA GLY A 146 21.23 14.61 22.57
C GLY A 146 20.80 15.61 21.49
N ARG A 147 19.63 15.40 20.87
CA ARG A 147 18.65 16.46 20.55
C ARG A 147 17.31 15.82 20.18
N ARG A 148 16.26 16.15 20.94
CA ARG A 148 14.87 15.78 20.62
C ARG A 148 14.38 16.73 19.53
N SER A 149 14.18 16.27 18.31
CA SER A 149 13.26 16.90 17.36
C SER A 149 12.00 16.04 17.28
N ALA A 150 10.97 16.46 18.00
CA ALA A 150 9.65 15.86 17.92
C ALA A 150 8.92 16.44 16.70
N VAL A 151 8.53 15.58 15.77
CA VAL A 151 7.35 15.82 14.92
C VAL A 151 6.39 14.69 15.22
N ALA A 152 5.47 14.96 16.15
CA ALA A 152 4.31 14.13 16.43
C ALA A 152 3.11 15.06 16.49
N SER A 153 2.26 14.99 15.47
CA SER A 153 0.98 15.68 15.43
C SER A 153 -0.01 15.00 16.38
N GLY A 154 -0.44 15.75 17.39
CA GLY A 154 -1.84 15.78 17.83
C GLY A 154 -2.32 14.73 18.84
N ALA A 155 -2.58 15.21 20.07
CA ALA A 155 -3.54 14.71 21.06
C ALA A 155 -3.15 13.47 21.90
N GLY A 156 -2.22 13.67 22.84
CA GLY A 156 -2.19 12.94 24.12
C GLY A 156 -2.85 13.79 25.21
N LYS A 157 -3.91 13.29 25.85
CA LYS A 157 -4.37 13.78 27.16
C LYS A 157 -3.52 13.13 28.26
N PRO A 158 -3.08 13.86 29.30
CA PRO A 158 -2.32 13.26 30.40
C PRO A 158 -3.26 12.53 31.37
N ALA A 159 -2.82 11.35 31.81
CA ALA A 159 -3.42 10.63 32.92
C ALA A 159 -3.17 11.40 34.24
N SER A 160 -4.24 11.70 34.98
CA SER A 160 -4.15 12.24 36.34
C SER A 160 -4.28 11.09 37.34
N SER A 161 -3.17 10.76 38.00
CA SER A 161 -3.17 10.06 39.28
C SER A 161 -3.35 11.07 40.41
N LEU A 162 -4.39 10.91 41.23
CA LEU A 162 -4.43 11.50 42.57
C LEU A 162 -4.86 10.42 43.56
N HIS A 163 -3.88 9.97 44.35
CA HIS A 163 -4.06 9.41 45.69
C HIS A 163 -4.36 10.57 46.65
N GLY A 164 -5.26 10.36 47.62
CA GLY A 164 -5.51 11.30 48.71
C GLY A 164 -6.63 10.87 49.65
N ASP A 165 -6.24 10.20 50.73
CA ASP A 165 -6.87 10.05 52.05
C ASP A 165 -8.32 10.55 52.28
N ARG A 166 -9.20 9.60 52.62
CA ARG A 166 -9.84 9.50 53.95
C ARG A 166 -10.62 8.21 54.12
#